data_AF-A0A383DHQ8-F1
#
_entry.id   AF-A0A383DHQ8-F1
#
_cell.length_a   1.000
_cell.length_b   1.000
_cell.length_c   1.000
_cell.angle_alpha   90.00
_cell.angle_beta   90.00
_cell.angle_gamma   90.00
#
_symmetry.space_group_name_H-M   'P 1'
#
loop_
_entity.id
_entity.type
_entity.pdbx_description
1 polymer ?
#
loop_
_entity_poly.entity_id
_entity_poly.type
_entity_poly.pdbx_seq_one_letter_code
_entity_poly.pdbx_strand_id
1 'polypeptide(L)'
;MKKNKTSKNWLIKQNKDWFFENSKIQGYRSRSAFKLIEMNKKFKFLKKNLSLLYLGSCPGGWSQVVSKEIIKGKILAVDIKHMEKIENVDFINGDFYKNEIRGEIIRYFNNKKADVVLSDMAANTSGVKTLDSYRIGDLCLRAMDLAKEVLSKDGIFLSKIFMGSIFQEVNKMGKKYFKNVIL
;
A
#
# COMPACT_ATOMS: atom_id res chain seq x y z
N MET A 1 -30.05 -31.59 3.56
CA MET A 1 -29.22 -30.44 3.16
C MET A 1 -27.75 -30.72 3.49
N LYS A 2 -26.87 -30.92 2.50
CA LYS A 2 -25.44 -31.16 2.73
C LYS A 2 -24.76 -29.83 3.10
N LYS A 3 -24.18 -29.76 4.30
CA LYS A 3 -23.33 -28.63 4.73
C LYS A 3 -22.13 -28.53 3.78
N ASN A 4 -21.96 -27.38 3.13
CA ASN A 4 -20.77 -27.05 2.35
C ASN A 4 -19.54 -27.09 3.26
N LYS A 5 -18.78 -28.19 3.23
CA LYS A 5 -17.44 -28.26 3.81
C LYS A 5 -16.55 -27.30 3.01
N THR A 6 -16.35 -26.09 3.53
CA THR A 6 -15.19 -25.25 3.16
C THR A 6 -13.96 -26.14 3.22
N SER A 7 -13.30 -26.33 2.09
CA SER A 7 -12.25 -27.33 1.95
C SER A 7 -11.05 -26.96 2.84
N LYS A 8 -10.77 -27.79 3.85
CA LYS A 8 -9.57 -27.70 4.70
C LYS A 8 -8.26 -27.64 3.89
N ASN A 9 -8.29 -28.03 2.62
CA ASN A 9 -7.18 -27.93 1.69
C ASN A 9 -6.69 -26.49 1.44
N TRP A 10 -7.54 -25.46 1.54
CA TRP A 10 -7.07 -24.08 1.37
C TRP A 10 -6.22 -23.60 2.55
N LEU A 11 -6.60 -23.98 3.78
CA LEU A 11 -5.81 -23.76 4.99
C LEU A 11 -4.46 -24.51 4.93
N ILE A 12 -4.46 -25.75 4.44
CA ILE A 12 -3.23 -26.56 4.29
C ILE A 12 -2.31 -25.98 3.20
N LYS A 13 -2.86 -25.38 2.13
CA LYS A 13 -2.07 -24.75 1.06
C LYS A 13 -1.46 -23.41 1.49
N GLN A 14 -2.10 -22.68 2.41
CA GLN A 14 -1.49 -21.51 3.07
C GLN A 14 -0.28 -21.90 3.93
N ASN A 15 -0.32 -23.07 4.58
CA ASN A 15 0.77 -23.60 5.41
C ASN A 15 1.99 -24.13 4.63
N LYS A 16 2.06 -23.93 3.31
CA LYS A 16 3.25 -24.24 2.47
C LYS A 16 3.58 -23.11 1.49
N ASP A 17 3.20 -21.88 1.81
CA ASP A 17 3.68 -20.74 1.04
C ASP A 17 5.09 -20.38 1.51
N TRP A 18 6.09 -20.61 0.65
CA TRP A 18 7.48 -20.25 0.89
C TRP A 18 7.61 -18.78 1.33
N PHE A 19 6.83 -17.85 0.77
CA PHE A 19 6.88 -16.45 1.19
C PHE A 19 6.29 -16.21 2.59
N PHE A 20 5.31 -17.02 3.00
CA PHE A 20 4.78 -16.95 4.35
C PHE A 20 5.80 -17.46 5.37
N GLU A 21 6.39 -18.63 5.13
CA GLU A 21 7.45 -19.19 5.98
C GLU A 21 8.65 -18.25 6.08
N ASN A 22 9.13 -17.74 4.94
CA ASN A 22 10.23 -16.77 4.93
C ASN A 22 9.88 -15.46 5.63
N SER A 23 8.62 -15.01 5.57
CA SER A 23 8.23 -13.81 6.32
C SER A 23 8.39 -14.03 7.82
N LYS A 24 8.07 -15.23 8.32
CA LYS A 24 8.27 -15.58 9.73
C LYS A 24 9.76 -15.68 10.09
N ILE A 25 10.55 -16.36 9.25
CA ILE A 25 12.01 -16.50 9.45
C ILE A 25 12.71 -15.13 9.48
N GLN A 26 12.33 -14.22 8.57
CA GLN A 26 12.93 -12.88 8.48
C GLN A 26 12.27 -11.83 9.38
N GLY A 27 11.29 -12.21 10.20
CA GLY A 27 10.60 -11.31 11.13
C GLY A 27 9.68 -10.28 10.47
N TYR A 28 9.24 -10.51 9.23
CA TYR A 28 8.24 -9.67 8.58
C TYR A 28 6.81 -10.06 9.00
N ARG A 29 5.97 -9.04 9.25
CA ARG A 29 4.57 -9.18 9.66
C ARG A 29 3.68 -9.72 8.55
N SER A 30 4.10 -9.63 7.29
CA SER A 30 3.35 -10.11 6.14
C SER A 30 4.29 -10.55 5.02
N ARG A 31 3.90 -11.61 4.30
CA ARG A 31 4.53 -12.04 3.05
C ARG A 31 4.53 -10.96 1.96
N SER A 32 3.64 -9.97 2.04
CA SER A 32 3.62 -8.86 1.07
C SER A 32 4.90 -8.02 1.11
N ALA A 33 5.67 -8.05 2.20
CA ALA A 33 6.97 -7.38 2.32
C ALA A 33 7.91 -7.71 1.15
N PHE A 34 7.95 -8.98 0.72
CA PHE A 34 8.80 -9.43 -0.38
C PHE A 34 8.48 -8.74 -1.70
N LYS A 35 7.20 -8.42 -1.95
CA LYS A 35 6.81 -7.67 -3.16
C LYS A 35 7.46 -6.29 -3.17
N LEU A 36 7.44 -5.59 -2.04
CA LEU A 36 8.04 -4.26 -1.95
C LEU A 36 9.56 -4.32 -2.10
N ILE A 37 10.20 -5.33 -1.51
CA ILE A 37 11.65 -5.57 -1.65
C ILE A 37 12.01 -5.80 -3.12
N GLU A 38 11.28 -6.66 -3.83
CA GLU A 38 11.52 -6.94 -5.25
C GLU A 38 11.29 -5.72 -6.14
N MET A 39 10.20 -4.98 -5.91
CA MET A 39 9.92 -3.74 -6.63
C MET A 39 11.01 -2.69 -6.37
N ASN A 40 11.46 -2.53 -5.13
CA ASN A 40 12.52 -1.59 -4.80
C ASN A 40 13.87 -2.03 -5.40
N LYS A 41 14.17 -3.33 -5.45
CA LYS A 41 15.37 -3.84 -6.13
C LYS A 41 15.40 -3.48 -7.62
N LYS A 42 14.24 -3.53 -8.28
CA LYS A 42 14.09 -3.21 -9.71
C LYS A 42 14.10 -1.71 -9.99
N PHE A 43 13.34 -0.93 -9.24
CA PHE A 43 13.05 0.48 -9.54
C PHE A 43 13.83 1.48 -8.67
N LYS A 44 14.43 1.03 -7.56
CA LYS A 44 15.27 1.83 -6.65
C LYS A 44 14.63 3.14 -6.19
N PHE A 45 13.34 3.09 -5.84
CA PHE A 45 12.56 4.27 -5.46
C PHE A 45 12.63 4.59 -3.97
N LEU A 46 12.97 3.62 -3.11
CA LEU A 46 13.28 3.89 -1.71
C LEU A 46 14.76 4.30 -1.60
N LYS A 47 15.00 5.49 -1.05
CA LYS A 47 16.33 6.06 -0.81
C LYS A 47 16.45 6.39 0.67
N LYS A 48 17.69 6.41 1.17
CA LYS A 48 17.99 6.67 2.59
C LYS A 48 17.44 8.00 3.12
N ASN A 49 17.32 9.01 2.25
CA ASN A 49 16.97 10.38 2.61
C ASN A 49 15.68 10.83 1.91
N LEU A 50 14.51 10.35 2.33
CA LEU A 50 13.23 10.74 1.71
C LEU A 50 12.06 10.69 2.69
N SER A 51 10.97 11.41 2.35
CA SER A 51 9.70 11.34 3.09
C SER A 51 8.69 10.45 2.38
N LEU A 52 8.02 9.57 3.12
CA LEU A 52 7.11 8.56 2.57
C LEU A 52 5.75 8.56 3.27
N LEU A 53 4.68 8.49 2.49
CA LEU A 53 3.32 8.18 2.96
C LEU A 53 2.95 6.76 2.52
N TYR A 54 2.44 5.94 3.44
CA TYR A 54 1.96 4.60 3.14
C TYR A 54 0.50 4.42 3.57
N LEU A 55 -0.37 4.20 2.60
CA LEU A 55 -1.81 3.98 2.77
C LEU A 55 -2.14 2.48 2.78
N GLY A 56 -3.00 2.05 3.69
CA GLY A 56 -3.35 0.63 3.85
C GLY A 56 -2.22 -0.15 4.51
N SER A 57 -1.65 0.40 5.59
CA SER A 57 -0.43 -0.13 6.14
C SER A 57 -0.56 -1.39 6.98
N CYS A 58 -1.74 -1.70 7.54
CA CYS A 58 -1.95 -2.84 8.42
C CYS A 58 -1.73 -4.16 7.65
N PRO A 59 -0.93 -5.12 8.17
CA PRO A 59 -0.36 -5.21 9.53
C PRO A 59 1.03 -4.58 9.73
N GLY A 60 1.59 -3.93 8.70
CA GLY A 60 2.86 -3.21 8.77
C GLY A 60 4.02 -3.90 8.03
N GLY A 61 3.76 -4.92 7.20
CA GLY A 61 4.83 -5.64 6.50
C GLY A 61 5.67 -4.75 5.57
N TRP A 62 5.03 -3.88 4.79
CA TRP A 62 5.74 -2.88 3.98
C TRP A 62 6.36 -1.79 4.84
N SER A 63 5.71 -1.37 5.92
CA SER A 63 6.28 -0.39 6.87
C SER A 63 7.61 -0.87 7.47
N GLN A 64 7.76 -2.18 7.75
CA GLN A 64 9.04 -2.75 8.19
C GLN A 64 10.12 -2.67 7.13
N VAL A 65 9.78 -2.87 5.86
CA VAL A 65 10.73 -2.72 4.74
C VAL A 65 11.14 -1.26 4.59
N VAL A 66 10.16 -0.35 4.57
CA VAL A 66 10.40 1.09 4.43
C VAL A 66 11.27 1.63 5.57
N SER A 67 10.99 1.24 6.81
CA SER A 67 11.76 1.65 7.99
C SER A 67 13.25 1.27 7.90
N LYS A 68 13.57 0.12 7.29
CA LYS A 68 14.96 -0.32 7.07
C LYS A 68 15.67 0.45 5.96
N GLU A 69 14.95 0.90 4.94
CA GLU A 69 15.52 1.56 3.77
C GLU A 69 15.72 3.07 3.97
N ILE A 70 14.83 3.73 4.71
CA ILE A 70 14.87 5.18 4.95
C ILE A 70 15.50 5.44 6.33
N ILE A 71 16.70 6.00 6.33
CA ILE A 71 17.46 6.32 7.55
C ILE A 71 17.12 7.72 8.05
N LYS A 72 16.95 8.68 7.13
CA LYS A 72 16.65 10.07 7.44
C LYS A 72 15.45 10.52 6.63
N GLY A 73 14.39 10.91 7.31
CA GLY A 73 13.17 11.33 6.65
C GLY A 73 11.97 11.19 7.56
N LYS A 74 10.79 11.33 6.97
CA LYS A 74 9.52 11.15 7.66
C LYS A 74 8.79 9.96 7.03
N ILE A 75 8.33 9.02 7.84
CA ILE A 75 7.50 7.90 7.37
C ILE A 75 6.17 7.97 8.09
N LEU A 76 5.11 8.20 7.33
CA LEU A 76 3.75 8.14 7.84
C LEU A 76 3.02 6.94 7.26
N ALA A 77 2.53 6.08 8.13
CA ALA A 77 1.65 4.98 7.80
C ALA A 77 0.20 5.33 8.20
N VAL A 78 -0.76 4.98 7.36
CA VAL A 78 -2.19 5.25 7.59
C VAL A 78 -3.00 4.00 7.28
N ASP A 79 -3.84 3.59 8.22
CA ASP A 79 -4.79 2.49 8.01
C ASP A 79 -6.01 2.64 8.94
N ILE A 80 -7.15 2.15 8.48
CA ILE A 80 -8.39 2.08 9.26
C ILE A 80 -8.22 1.07 10.42
N LYS A 81 -7.41 0.03 10.22
CA LYS A 81 -7.09 -0.99 11.23
C LYS A 81 -5.86 -0.58 12.02
N HIS A 82 -5.91 -0.81 13.33
CA HIS A 82 -4.74 -0.61 14.17
C HIS A 82 -3.60 -1.57 13.78
N MET A 83 -2.36 -1.14 13.99
CA MET A 83 -1.18 -2.00 13.87
C MET A 83 -0.19 -1.67 14.98
N GLU A 84 0.57 -2.66 15.41
CA GLU A 84 1.65 -2.45 16.39
C GLU A 84 2.67 -1.44 15.87
N LYS A 85 3.25 -0.66 16.78
CA LYS A 85 4.26 0.34 16.43
C LYS A 85 5.45 -0.30 15.69
N ILE A 86 6.01 0.43 14.73
CA ILE A 86 7.26 0.09 14.06
C ILE A 86 8.20 1.27 14.29
N GLU A 87 9.46 0.97 14.58
CA GLU A 87 10.48 2.00 14.78
C GLU A 87 10.61 2.88 13.54
N ASN A 88 10.82 4.18 13.75
CA ASN A 88 10.95 5.17 12.68
C ASN A 88 9.70 5.33 11.78
N VAL A 89 8.54 4.81 12.20
CA VAL A 89 7.27 4.94 11.47
C VAL A 89 6.22 5.53 12.38
N ASP A 90 5.74 6.72 12.02
CA ASP A 90 4.56 7.31 12.63
C ASP A 90 3.31 6.68 12.02
N PHE A 91 2.25 6.54 12.83
CA PHE A 91 1.03 5.86 12.42
C PHE A 91 -0.21 6.67 12.79
N ILE A 92 -1.09 6.86 11.80
CA ILE A 92 -2.44 7.39 12.00
C ILE A 92 -3.43 6.24 11.80
N ASN A 93 -4.21 5.96 12.83
CA ASN A 93 -5.34 5.05 12.71
C ASN A 93 -6.57 5.84 12.26
N GLY A 94 -6.95 5.68 11.00
CA GLY A 94 -8.04 6.45 10.44
C GLY A 94 -8.34 6.14 8.99
N ASP A 95 -9.52 6.57 8.57
CA ASP A 95 -9.96 6.48 7.20
C ASP A 95 -9.48 7.72 6.41
N PHE A 96 -8.58 7.52 5.45
CA PHE A 96 -8.05 8.62 4.62
C PHE A 96 -9.11 9.25 3.69
N TYR A 97 -10.31 8.68 3.62
CA TYR A 97 -11.45 9.32 2.97
C TYR A 97 -11.98 10.51 3.79
N LYS A 98 -11.77 10.52 5.11
CA LYS A 98 -12.20 11.60 5.99
C LYS A 98 -11.27 12.81 5.85
N ASN A 99 -11.87 13.99 5.72
CA ASN A 99 -11.14 15.26 5.62
C ASN A 99 -10.22 15.51 6.83
N GLU A 100 -10.64 15.05 8.01
CA GLU A 100 -9.86 15.09 9.26
C GLU A 100 -8.49 14.41 9.07
N ILE A 101 -8.51 13.15 8.62
CA ILE A 101 -7.32 12.33 8.40
C ILE A 101 -6.47 12.89 7.26
N ARG A 102 -7.09 13.36 6.17
CA ARG A 102 -6.35 14.05 5.09
C ARG A 102 -5.62 15.29 5.62
N GLY A 103 -6.27 16.08 6.46
CA GLY A 103 -5.67 17.23 7.11
C GLY A 103 -4.51 16.85 8.02
N GLU A 104 -4.61 15.75 8.78
CA GLU A 104 -3.49 15.23 9.59
C GLU A 104 -2.30 14.81 8.73
N ILE A 105 -2.55 14.10 7.61
CA ILE A 105 -1.50 13.69 6.66
C ILE A 105 -0.77 14.92 6.13
N ILE A 106 -1.50 15.93 5.66
CA ILE A 106 -0.91 17.16 5.11
C ILE A 106 -0.09 17.90 6.18
N ARG A 107 -0.64 18.03 7.40
CA ARG A 107 0.05 18.66 8.54
C ARG A 107 1.32 17.90 8.92
N TYR A 108 1.31 16.57 8.89
CA TYR A 108 2.46 15.75 9.25
C TYR A 108 3.68 16.03 8.37
N PHE A 109 3.47 16.25 7.07
CA PHE A 109 4.54 16.65 6.16
C PHE A 109 4.85 18.16 6.22
N ASN A 110 4.25 18.92 7.14
CA ASN A 110 4.44 20.36 7.34
C ASN A 110 4.21 21.19 6.06
N ASN A 111 3.23 20.82 5.24
CA ASN A 111 3.04 21.36 3.88
C ASN A 111 4.24 21.16 2.94
N LYS A 112 5.32 20.48 3.39
CA LYS A 112 6.30 19.90 2.49
C LYS A 112 5.66 18.68 1.85
N LYS A 113 6.18 18.32 0.69
CA LYS A 113 5.63 17.23 -0.08
C LYS A 113 6.39 15.94 0.19
N ALA A 114 5.70 14.81 0.21
CA ALA A 114 6.27 13.46 0.29
C ALA A 114 6.95 13.08 -1.03
N ASP A 115 8.04 12.33 -0.97
CA ASP A 115 8.75 11.87 -2.16
C ASP A 115 8.15 10.59 -2.73
N VAL A 116 7.53 9.78 -1.86
CA VAL A 116 6.90 8.52 -2.23
C VAL A 116 5.54 8.38 -1.53
N VAL A 117 4.53 8.00 -2.29
CA VAL A 117 3.22 7.57 -1.78
C VAL A 117 2.99 6.13 -2.19
N LEU A 118 2.81 5.25 -1.20
CA LEU A 118 2.53 3.82 -1.37
C LEU A 118 1.08 3.50 -1.01
N SER A 119 0.47 2.56 -1.71
CA SER A 119 -0.85 2.01 -1.40
C SER A 119 -0.90 0.50 -1.67
N ASP A 120 -0.99 -0.30 -0.61
CA ASP A 120 -1.30 -1.76 -0.70
C ASP A 120 -2.75 -2.04 -0.26
N MET A 121 -3.60 -1.01 -0.31
CA MET A 121 -5.01 -1.12 0.06
C MET A 121 -5.73 -2.17 -0.78
N ALA A 122 -6.58 -2.95 -0.13
CA ALA A 122 -7.48 -3.88 -0.79
C ALA A 122 -8.77 -4.00 -0.02
N ALA A 123 -9.90 -3.92 -0.73
CA ALA A 123 -11.19 -4.27 -0.18
C ALA A 123 -11.30 -5.78 0.04
N ASN A 124 -12.19 -6.19 0.95
CA ASN A 124 -12.57 -7.59 1.07
C ASN A 124 -13.14 -8.09 -0.26
N THR A 125 -12.60 -9.20 -0.75
CA THR A 125 -13.04 -9.83 -2.00
C THR A 125 -14.44 -10.41 -1.83
N SER A 126 -15.37 -9.98 -2.67
CA SER A 126 -16.72 -10.55 -2.78
C SER A 126 -16.74 -11.88 -3.53
N GLY A 127 -15.68 -12.17 -4.30
CA GLY A 127 -15.63 -13.30 -5.23
C GLY A 127 -16.15 -12.95 -6.63
N VAL A 128 -16.80 -11.79 -6.79
CA VAL A 128 -17.20 -11.24 -8.08
C VAL A 128 -16.06 -10.40 -8.63
N LYS A 129 -15.32 -10.94 -9.60
CA LYS A 129 -14.09 -10.32 -10.15
C LYS A 129 -14.29 -8.87 -10.62
N THR A 130 -15.41 -8.58 -11.26
CA THR A 130 -15.73 -7.24 -11.77
C THR A 130 -15.91 -6.24 -10.63
N LEU A 131 -16.66 -6.61 -9.59
CA LEU A 131 -16.84 -5.78 -8.40
C LEU A 131 -15.54 -5.61 -7.61
N ASP A 132 -14.77 -6.69 -7.45
CA ASP A 132 -13.52 -6.67 -6.70
C ASP A 132 -12.46 -5.82 -7.40
N SER A 133 -12.35 -5.91 -8.73
CA SER A 133 -11.47 -5.04 -9.51
C SER A 133 -11.90 -3.59 -9.45
N TYR A 134 -13.20 -3.30 -9.55
CA TYR A 134 -13.74 -1.96 -9.41
C TYR A 134 -13.40 -1.35 -8.04
N ARG A 135 -13.64 -2.07 -6.94
CA ARG A 135 -13.36 -1.58 -5.58
C ARG A 135 -11.88 -1.25 -5.36
N ILE A 136 -10.98 -2.08 -5.87
CA ILE A 136 -9.54 -1.82 -5.77
C ILE A 136 -9.10 -0.69 -6.70
N GLY A 137 -9.70 -0.57 -7.88
CA GLY A 137 -9.48 0.56 -8.76
C GLY A 137 -9.93 1.89 -8.16
N ASP A 138 -11.10 1.95 -7.52
CA ASP A 138 -11.59 3.14 -6.80
C ASP A 138 -10.63 3.53 -5.66
N LEU A 139 -10.15 2.57 -4.87
CA LEU A 139 -9.11 2.80 -3.87
C LEU A 139 -7.84 3.40 -4.48
N CYS A 140 -7.40 2.88 -5.62
CA CYS A 140 -6.23 3.41 -6.35
C CYS A 140 -6.45 4.85 -6.82
N LEU A 141 -7.59 5.14 -7.45
CA LEU A 141 -7.93 6.50 -7.90
C LEU A 141 -7.96 7.51 -6.76
N ARG A 142 -8.54 7.13 -5.62
CA ARG A 142 -8.60 8.01 -4.44
C ARG A 142 -7.26 8.22 -3.77
N ALA A 143 -6.45 7.17 -3.70
CA ALA A 143 -5.07 7.27 -3.26
C ALA A 143 -4.26 8.18 -4.20
N MET A 144 -4.49 8.08 -5.51
CA MET A 144 -3.86 8.94 -6.52
C MET A 144 -4.27 10.40 -6.36
N ASP A 145 -5.54 10.67 -6.05
CA ASP A 145 -6.02 12.03 -5.78
C ASP A 145 -5.37 12.64 -4.53
N LEU A 146 -5.27 11.89 -3.43
CA LEU A 146 -4.49 12.34 -2.27
C LEU A 146 -3.02 12.53 -2.63
N ALA A 147 -2.44 11.61 -3.40
CA ALA A 147 -1.05 11.67 -3.81
C ALA A 147 -0.73 12.96 -4.58
N LYS A 148 -1.64 13.46 -5.42
CA LYS A 148 -1.46 14.76 -6.12
C LYS A 148 -1.29 15.95 -5.17
N GLU A 149 -1.99 15.92 -4.05
CA GLU A 149 -1.93 17.00 -3.05
C GLU A 149 -0.61 16.94 -2.28
N VAL A 150 -0.15 15.74 -1.94
CA VAL A 150 0.99 15.54 -1.02
C VAL A 150 2.31 15.20 -1.70
N LEU A 151 2.37 14.80 -2.97
CA LEU A 151 3.62 14.37 -3.64
C LEU A 151 4.47 15.53 -4.12
N SER A 152 5.78 15.40 -3.91
CA SER A 152 6.80 16.33 -4.37
C SER A 152 6.88 16.33 -5.89
N LYS A 153 7.45 17.41 -6.45
CA LYS A 153 7.77 17.43 -7.87
C LYS A 153 8.73 16.27 -8.14
N ASP A 154 8.39 15.43 -9.11
CA ASP A 154 9.12 14.19 -9.44
C ASP A 154 9.00 13.06 -8.40
N GLY A 155 8.02 13.16 -7.48
CA GLY A 155 7.69 12.10 -6.55
C GLY A 155 7.04 10.87 -7.21
N ILE A 156 7.00 9.77 -6.48
CA ILE A 156 6.59 8.45 -6.97
C ILE A 156 5.31 8.00 -6.28
N PHE A 157 4.33 7.58 -7.08
CA PHE A 157 3.13 6.90 -6.59
C PHE A 157 3.17 5.42 -6.98
N LEU A 158 2.98 4.54 -6.00
CA LEU A 158 2.85 3.10 -6.21
C LEU A 158 1.55 2.63 -5.58
N SER A 159 0.67 2.00 -6.37
CA SER A 159 -0.56 1.41 -5.85
C SER A 159 -0.83 0.04 -6.43
N LYS A 160 -1.41 -0.82 -5.60
CA LYS A 160 -2.00 -2.08 -6.04
C LYS A 160 -3.23 -1.82 -6.91
N ILE A 161 -3.36 -2.61 -7.97
CA ILE A 161 -4.51 -2.63 -8.86
C ILE A 161 -4.85 -4.08 -9.24
N PHE A 162 -6.12 -4.35 -9.54
CA PHE A 162 -6.56 -5.61 -10.14
C PHE A 162 -6.97 -5.35 -11.59
N MET A 163 -6.58 -6.25 -12.49
CA MET A 163 -6.98 -6.18 -13.89
C MET A 163 -8.50 -6.35 -14.00
N GLY A 164 -9.14 -5.44 -14.71
CA GLY A 164 -10.59 -5.36 -14.85
C GLY A 164 -11.02 -4.12 -15.63
N SER A 165 -12.32 -3.85 -15.70
CA SER A 165 -12.87 -2.73 -16.49
C SER A 165 -12.33 -1.36 -16.05
N ILE A 166 -12.18 -1.14 -14.74
CA ILE A 166 -11.66 0.12 -14.19
C ILE A 166 -10.18 0.39 -14.51
N PHE A 167 -9.44 -0.62 -14.98
CA PHE A 167 -8.03 -0.48 -15.30
C PHE A 167 -7.76 0.63 -16.32
N GLN A 168 -8.62 0.74 -17.34
CA GLN A 168 -8.46 1.75 -18.38
C GLN A 168 -8.56 3.17 -17.81
N GLU A 169 -9.48 3.37 -16.86
CA GLU A 169 -9.64 4.65 -16.17
C GLU A 169 -8.42 4.97 -15.29
N VAL A 170 -7.95 4.01 -14.50
CA VAL A 170 -6.74 4.17 -13.68
C VAL A 170 -5.53 4.52 -14.55
N ASN A 171 -5.35 3.83 -15.67
CA ASN A 171 -4.26 4.10 -16.61
C ASN A 171 -4.38 5.50 -17.22
N LYS A 172 -5.58 5.89 -17.66
CA LYS A 172 -5.84 7.23 -18.21
C LYS A 172 -5.51 8.33 -17.21
N MET A 173 -5.95 8.17 -15.96
CA MET A 173 -5.68 9.14 -14.89
C MET A 173 -4.20 9.15 -14.50
N GLY A 174 -3.56 7.99 -14.43
CA GLY A 174 -2.12 7.88 -14.22
C GLY A 174 -1.33 8.65 -15.26
N LYS A 175 -1.62 8.44 -16.56
CA LYS A 175 -0.94 9.15 -17.66
C LYS A 175 -1.23 10.65 -17.70
N LYS A 176 -2.37 11.07 -17.16
CA LYS A 176 -2.72 12.49 -17.03
C LYS A 176 -1.88 13.20 -15.98
N TYR A 177 -1.54 12.52 -14.88
CA TYR A 177 -0.91 13.16 -13.71
C TYR A 177 0.57 12.86 -13.54
N PHE A 178 1.06 11.75 -14.10
CA PHE A 178 2.45 11.32 -13.95
C PHE A 178 3.16 11.25 -15.31
N LYS A 179 4.42 11.67 -15.32
CA LYS A 179 5.26 11.69 -16.53
C LYS A 179 5.50 10.28 -17.08
N ASN A 180 5.76 9.33 -16.20
CA ASN A 180 6.05 7.94 -16.53
C ASN A 180 5.09 7.04 -15.76
N VAL A 181 4.41 6.14 -16.48
CA VAL A 181 3.45 5.20 -15.91
C VAL A 181 3.87 3.78 -16.29
N ILE A 182 4.04 2.94 -15.27
CA ILE A 182 4.37 1.52 -15.41
C ILE A 182 3.23 0.75 -14.74
N LEU A 183 2.62 -0.17 -15.48
CA LEU A 183 1.47 -0.98 -15.05
C LEU A 183 1.79 -2.46 -15.14
#